data_AF-A0AAN8U4Y9-F1
#
_entry.id   AF-A0AAN8U4Y9-F1
#
_cell.length_a   1.000
_cell.length_b   1.000
_cell.length_c   1.000
_cell.angle_alpha   90.00
_cell.angle_beta   90.00
_cell.angle_gamma   90.00
#
_symmetry.space_group_name_H-M   'P 1'
#
loop_
_entity.id
_entity.type
_entity.pdbx_description
1 polymer ?
#
loop_
_entity_poly.entity_id
_entity_poly.type
_entity_poly.pdbx_seq_one_letter_code
_entity_poly.pdbx_strand_id
1 'polypeptide(L)'
;MIDNGFPLTTEPNILREMIAPPNIVSKVLSVVTGNTSNMSNTLPGATGSCVPWRKTDLKHSSNEVYVDLVEEMDATINRDGVLVKCEICGEVQVNSHLSGLPDLTLSFANTSILNDVRFHPCVRLRPWESNQILSFVPPDGQFKLMSYRIKKLKSTPIYVKPQITSDSGTCRISLLVGIRNDPGKTIDDINVQFQLPPRVLSADLTSNYGTVNILSNKTCTWSIGRMPKDKTPSMTGTLVLETGVERLHVFPTFLVGFKIMGVALSGLKIEKLDFKNLPTRPYKGFRALTRAGQYEVRS
;
A
#
# COMPACT_ATOMS: atom_id res chain seq x y z
N MET A 1 -21.84 12.54 -11.07
CA MET A 1 -22.92 13.38 -11.63
C MET A 1 -23.03 14.63 -10.79
N ILE A 2 -22.89 15.80 -11.41
CA ILE A 2 -23.02 17.10 -10.76
C ILE A 2 -24.20 17.79 -11.44
N ASP A 3 -25.09 18.38 -10.65
CA ASP A 3 -26.21 19.18 -11.14
C ASP A 3 -26.14 20.56 -10.49
N ASN A 4 -26.15 21.62 -11.32
CA ASN A 4 -25.99 23.01 -10.91
C ASN A 4 -24.82 23.27 -9.92
N GLY A 5 -23.69 22.57 -10.10
CA GLY A 5 -22.52 22.69 -9.22
C GLY A 5 -22.57 21.85 -7.94
N PHE A 6 -23.67 21.16 -7.65
CA PHE A 6 -23.81 20.27 -6.50
C PHE A 6 -23.61 18.80 -6.91
N PRO A 7 -22.78 18.02 -6.18
CA PRO A 7 -22.63 16.59 -6.45
C PRO A 7 -23.94 15.86 -6.11
N LEU A 8 -24.54 15.20 -7.10
CA LEU A 8 -25.81 14.48 -6.96
C LEU A 8 -25.60 12.99 -6.68
N THR A 9 -24.87 12.28 -7.55
CA THR A 9 -24.43 10.90 -7.29
C THR A 9 -23.05 10.66 -7.87
N THR A 10 -22.15 10.10 -7.06
CA THR A 10 -20.79 9.69 -7.47
C THR A 10 -20.62 8.17 -7.48
N GLU A 11 -21.68 7.42 -7.18
CA GLU A 11 -21.62 5.97 -7.03
C GLU A 11 -21.55 5.27 -8.40
N PRO A 12 -20.45 4.56 -8.72
CA PRO A 12 -20.27 3.94 -10.04
C PRO A 12 -21.34 2.93 -10.40
N ASN A 13 -21.89 2.22 -9.40
CA ASN A 13 -22.95 1.23 -9.61
C ASN A 13 -24.26 1.87 -10.09
N ILE A 14 -24.61 3.03 -9.52
CA ILE A 14 -25.75 3.83 -9.96
C ILE A 14 -25.46 4.39 -11.36
N LEU A 15 -24.25 4.94 -11.58
CA LEU A 15 -23.86 5.53 -12.87
C LEU A 15 -23.85 4.51 -14.02
N ARG A 16 -23.40 3.27 -13.79
CA ARG A 16 -23.41 2.19 -14.80
C ARG A 16 -24.82 1.70 -15.16
N GLU A 17 -25.78 1.83 -14.25
CA GLU A 17 -27.19 1.51 -14.54
C GLU A 17 -27.89 2.64 -15.29
N MET A 18 -27.55 3.91 -14.98
CA MET A 18 -28.11 5.06 -15.72
C MET A 18 -27.49 5.22 -17.10
N ILE A 19 -26.20 4.91 -17.25
CA ILE A 19 -25.43 5.12 -18.47
C ILE A 19 -24.97 3.75 -18.97
N ALA A 20 -25.68 3.19 -19.94
CA ALA A 20 -25.28 1.93 -20.54
C ALA A 20 -23.93 2.11 -21.26
N PRO A 21 -22.95 1.21 -21.07
CA PRO A 21 -21.70 1.26 -21.82
C PRO A 21 -22.01 1.15 -23.32
N PRO A 22 -21.35 1.96 -24.18
CA PRO A 22 -21.64 1.97 -25.60
C PRO A 22 -21.28 0.61 -26.23
N ASN A 23 -22.27 -0.05 -26.84
CA ASN A 23 -22.08 -1.27 -27.61
C ASN A 23 -22.08 -0.94 -29.11
N ILE A 24 -21.42 -1.75 -29.94
CA ILE A 24 -21.32 -1.50 -31.40
C ILE A 24 -22.72 -1.45 -32.03
N VAL A 25 -23.65 -2.28 -31.54
CA VAL A 25 -25.05 -2.31 -31.97
C VAL A 25 -25.80 -1.03 -31.58
N SER A 26 -25.57 -0.47 -30.39
CA SER A 26 -26.24 0.76 -29.95
C SER A 26 -25.74 1.99 -30.71
N LYS A 27 -24.46 2.02 -31.11
CA LYS A 27 -23.92 3.04 -32.02
C LYS A 27 -24.61 3.00 -33.39
N VAL A 28 -24.77 1.82 -33.99
CA VAL A 28 -25.43 1.70 -35.31
C VAL A 28 -26.91 2.06 -35.22
N LEU A 29 -27.60 1.66 -34.15
CA LEU A 29 -29.01 2.01 -33.93
C LEU A 29 -29.23 3.51 -33.72
N SER A 30 -28.32 4.20 -33.00
CA SER A 30 -28.38 5.65 -32.81
C SER A 30 -28.21 6.47 -34.10
N VAL A 31 -27.46 5.92 -35.09
CA VAL A 31 -27.27 6.55 -36.40
C VAL A 31 -28.52 6.40 -37.28
N VAL A 32 -29.25 5.28 -37.16
CA VAL A 32 -30.42 4.97 -37.99
C VAL A 32 -31.71 5.56 -37.44
N THR A 33 -31.85 5.69 -36.12
CA THR A 33 -33.13 6.07 -35.47
C THR A 33 -33.17 7.50 -34.94
N GLY A 34 -32.06 8.24 -34.96
CA GLY A 34 -31.98 9.63 -34.48
C GLY A 34 -32.10 9.81 -32.96
N ASN A 35 -32.33 8.74 -32.20
CA ASN A 35 -32.34 8.78 -30.73
C ASN A 35 -30.91 8.66 -30.17
N THR A 36 -30.45 9.72 -29.51
CA THR A 36 -29.04 9.89 -29.07
C THR A 36 -28.79 9.59 -27.60
N SER A 37 -29.81 9.25 -26.80
CA SER A 37 -29.64 9.02 -25.36
C SER A 37 -29.32 7.56 -25.05
N ASN A 38 -28.07 7.29 -24.66
CA ASN A 38 -27.66 6.03 -23.99
C ASN A 38 -28.15 5.95 -22.53
N MET A 39 -29.19 6.71 -22.17
CA MET A 39 -29.77 6.73 -20.84
C MET A 39 -30.83 5.65 -20.72
N SER A 40 -30.76 4.87 -19.64
CA SER A 40 -31.80 3.89 -19.33
C SER A 40 -33.12 4.60 -18.97
N ASN A 41 -34.25 4.11 -19.50
CA ASN A 41 -35.60 4.60 -19.14
C ASN A 41 -36.08 4.06 -17.77
N THR A 42 -35.32 3.17 -17.13
CA THR A 42 -35.60 2.66 -15.78
C THR A 42 -34.68 3.33 -14.77
N LEU A 43 -35.28 3.87 -13.69
CA LEU A 43 -34.52 4.39 -12.55
C LEU A 43 -33.71 3.23 -11.92
N PRO A 44 -32.41 3.41 -11.67
CA PRO A 44 -31.60 2.42 -10.95
C PRO A 44 -32.24 2.15 -9.59
N GLY A 45 -32.47 0.88 -9.25
CA GLY A 45 -33.08 0.49 -7.97
C GLY A 45 -32.29 0.96 -6.75
N ALA A 46 -31.00 1.28 -6.94
CA ALA A 46 -30.12 1.84 -5.93
C ALA A 46 -30.34 3.33 -5.62
N THR A 47 -31.09 4.09 -6.44
CA THR A 47 -31.35 5.52 -6.21
C THR A 47 -32.23 5.81 -4.99
N GLY A 48 -33.06 4.84 -4.56
CA GLY A 48 -33.85 4.90 -3.33
C GLY A 48 -33.35 3.96 -2.21
N SER A 49 -32.22 3.29 -2.40
CA SER A 49 -31.67 2.32 -1.44
C SER A 49 -30.81 3.00 -0.38
N CYS A 50 -30.92 2.58 0.87
CA CYS A 50 -29.98 2.96 1.94
C CYS A 50 -28.57 2.34 1.75
N VAL A 51 -28.38 1.54 0.69
CA VAL A 51 -27.12 0.89 0.32
C VAL A 51 -26.81 1.20 -1.17
N PRO A 52 -26.52 2.46 -1.52
CA PRO A 52 -26.37 2.89 -2.91
C PRO A 52 -25.15 2.28 -3.63
N TRP A 53 -24.18 1.77 -2.88
CA TRP A 53 -22.97 1.14 -3.40
C TRP A 53 -23.14 -0.34 -3.78
N ARG A 54 -24.32 -0.96 -3.61
CA ARG A 54 -24.53 -2.40 -3.88
C ARG A 54 -25.86 -2.68 -4.57
N LYS A 55 -25.85 -3.58 -5.56
CA LYS A 55 -27.06 -4.08 -6.24
C LYS A 55 -27.74 -5.18 -5.44
N THR A 56 -29.07 -5.18 -5.40
CA THR A 56 -29.88 -6.12 -4.62
C THR A 56 -29.91 -7.54 -5.20
N ASP A 57 -29.93 -7.67 -6.54
CA ASP A 57 -30.15 -8.96 -7.23
C ASP A 57 -28.85 -9.67 -7.66
N LEU A 58 -27.75 -9.36 -6.99
CA LEU A 58 -26.44 -9.87 -7.37
C LEU A 58 -26.31 -11.36 -7.04
N LYS A 59 -25.87 -12.18 -8.00
CA LYS A 59 -25.72 -13.64 -7.84
C LYS A 59 -24.33 -14.07 -8.29
N HIS A 60 -23.63 -14.79 -7.42
CA HIS A 60 -22.36 -15.46 -7.72
C HIS A 60 -22.53 -16.97 -7.67
N SER A 61 -21.71 -17.69 -8.43
CA SER A 61 -21.67 -19.16 -8.42
C SER A 61 -21.17 -19.72 -7.09
N SER A 62 -20.27 -18.98 -6.43
CA SER A 62 -19.74 -19.26 -5.09
C SER A 62 -19.69 -17.96 -4.29
N ASN A 63 -20.00 -18.04 -2.99
CA ASN A 63 -19.90 -16.91 -2.09
C ASN A 63 -18.53 -16.93 -1.40
N GLU A 64 -17.71 -15.91 -1.62
CA GLU A 64 -16.37 -15.78 -1.04
C GLU A 64 -16.02 -14.34 -0.66
N VAL A 65 -15.21 -14.18 0.39
CA VAL A 65 -14.68 -12.89 0.84
C VAL A 65 -13.22 -13.04 1.24
N TYR A 66 -12.38 -12.16 0.70
CA TYR A 66 -10.98 -12.03 1.09
C TYR A 66 -10.76 -10.69 1.78
N VAL A 67 -10.03 -10.71 2.89
CA VAL A 67 -9.62 -9.50 3.61
C VAL A 67 -8.11 -9.44 3.66
N ASP A 68 -7.55 -8.42 3.03
CA ASP A 68 -6.12 -8.15 2.98
C ASP A 68 -5.77 -6.97 3.89
N LEU A 69 -4.85 -7.18 4.83
CA LEU A 69 -4.16 -6.09 5.54
C LEU A 69 -2.95 -5.67 4.72
N VAL A 70 -2.99 -4.47 4.16
CA VAL A 70 -1.88 -3.91 3.36
C VAL A 70 -1.26 -2.75 4.14
N GLU A 71 -0.01 -2.90 4.55
CA GLU A 71 0.71 -1.92 5.36
C GLU A 71 1.90 -1.34 4.59
N GLU A 72 2.04 -0.03 4.69
CA GLU A 72 3.22 0.72 4.26
C GLU A 72 3.93 1.29 5.48
N MET A 73 5.20 0.94 5.63
CA MET A 73 6.03 1.38 6.73
C MET A 73 6.85 2.61 6.33
N ASP A 74 6.58 3.74 6.98
CA ASP A 74 7.37 4.95 6.87
C ASP A 74 8.37 5.02 8.02
N ALA A 75 9.64 5.22 7.71
CA ALA A 75 10.70 5.34 8.69
C ALA A 75 11.73 6.40 8.30
N THR A 76 12.27 7.10 9.29
CA THR A 76 13.39 8.02 9.08
C THR A 76 14.44 7.77 10.13
N ILE A 77 15.62 7.38 9.68
CA ILE A 77 16.81 7.19 10.52
C ILE A 77 17.76 8.37 10.25
N ASN A 78 18.18 9.06 11.32
CA ASN A 78 19.12 10.18 11.21
C ASN A 78 20.58 9.68 11.02
N ARG A 79 21.50 10.64 10.87
CA ARG A 79 22.93 10.37 10.65
C ARG A 79 23.59 9.60 11.80
N ASP A 80 23.10 9.78 13.02
CA ASP A 80 23.58 9.08 14.22
C ASP A 80 23.02 7.64 14.33
N GLY A 81 22.16 7.22 13.39
CA GLY A 81 21.51 5.91 13.40
C GLY A 81 20.27 5.83 14.30
N VAL A 82 19.78 6.96 14.80
CA VAL A 82 18.58 7.07 15.65
C VAL A 82 17.32 7.07 14.79
N LEU A 83 16.34 6.27 15.19
CA LEU A 83 15.02 6.21 14.56
C LEU A 83 14.18 7.42 15.00
N VAL A 84 14.04 8.42 14.11
CA VAL A 84 13.36 9.69 14.40
C VAL A 84 11.85 9.60 14.11
N LYS A 85 11.50 8.88 13.04
CA LYS A 85 10.12 8.65 12.62
C LYS A 85 9.95 7.17 12.34
N CYS A 86 8.87 6.58 12.82
CA CYS A 86 8.47 5.22 12.50
C CYS A 86 6.97 5.08 12.65
N GLU A 87 6.28 4.85 11.55
CA GLU A 87 4.84 4.71 11.51
C GLU A 87 4.40 3.77 10.40
N ILE A 88 3.17 3.27 10.53
CA ILE A 88 2.55 2.43 9.52
C ILE A 88 1.30 3.13 9.02
N CYS A 89 1.18 3.22 7.70
CA CYS A 89 -0.05 3.58 7.00
C CYS A 89 -0.65 2.27 6.48
N GLY A 90 -1.78 1.87 7.04
CA GLY A 90 -2.43 0.60 6.71
C GLY A 90 -3.78 0.78 6.01
N GLU A 91 -4.11 -0.17 5.16
CA GLU A 91 -5.42 -0.31 4.54
C GLU A 91 -5.97 -1.71 4.78
N VAL A 92 -7.27 -1.78 5.01
CA VAL A 92 -8.00 -3.05 4.96
C VAL A 92 -8.73 -3.10 3.62
N GLN A 93 -8.20 -3.92 2.72
CA GLN A 93 -8.78 -4.16 1.41
C GLN A 93 -9.66 -5.41 1.47
N VAL A 94 -10.84 -5.32 0.89
CA VAL A 94 -11.81 -6.41 0.86
C VAL A 94 -12.09 -6.74 -0.60
N ASN A 95 -12.03 -8.01 -0.95
CA ASN A 95 -12.59 -8.51 -2.21
C ASN A 95 -13.80 -9.40 -1.87
N SER A 96 -14.99 -8.92 -2.21
CA SER A 96 -16.26 -9.57 -1.84
C SER A 96 -16.99 -10.05 -3.08
N HIS A 97 -17.14 -11.37 -3.22
CA HIS A 97 -18.01 -12.01 -4.20
C HIS A 97 -19.15 -12.70 -3.45
N LEU A 98 -20.14 -11.92 -3.03
CA LEU A 98 -21.28 -12.40 -2.24
C LEU A 98 -22.59 -12.15 -2.97
N SER A 99 -23.54 -13.06 -2.86
CA SER A 99 -24.87 -12.90 -3.47
C SER A 99 -25.81 -12.10 -2.56
N GLY A 100 -26.79 -11.40 -3.13
CA GLY A 100 -27.83 -10.66 -2.41
C GLY A 100 -27.31 -9.47 -1.61
N LEU A 101 -27.92 -9.24 -0.44
CA LEU A 101 -27.60 -8.15 0.51
C LEU A 101 -26.96 -8.72 1.81
N PRO A 102 -25.69 -9.14 1.77
CA PRO A 102 -24.99 -9.65 2.94
C PRO A 102 -24.68 -8.53 3.93
N ASP A 103 -24.78 -8.84 5.22
CA ASP A 103 -24.39 -7.92 6.29
C ASP A 103 -23.21 -8.53 7.07
N LEU A 104 -22.07 -7.86 7.04
CA LEU A 104 -20.80 -8.35 7.57
C LEU A 104 -20.43 -7.60 8.85
N THR A 105 -19.77 -8.33 9.75
CA THR A 105 -19.09 -7.74 10.91
C THR A 105 -17.65 -8.20 10.99
N LEU A 106 -16.71 -7.25 11.01
CA LEU A 106 -15.26 -7.47 11.15
C LEU A 106 -14.78 -6.83 12.47
N SER A 107 -14.05 -7.60 13.28
CA SER A 107 -13.39 -7.10 14.50
C SER A 107 -11.88 -7.37 14.48
N PHE A 108 -11.14 -6.52 15.20
CA PHE A 108 -9.71 -6.71 15.45
C PHE A 108 -9.47 -6.96 16.92
N ALA A 109 -8.48 -7.81 17.24
CA ALA A 109 -8.17 -8.17 18.61
C ALA A 109 -7.55 -7.02 19.42
N ASN A 110 -7.00 -6.00 18.73
CA ASN A 110 -6.19 -4.96 19.33
C ASN A 110 -6.41 -3.58 18.67
N THR A 111 -7.66 -3.14 18.58
CA THR A 111 -8.04 -1.84 17.99
C THR A 111 -7.40 -0.62 18.66
N SER A 112 -6.95 -0.75 19.91
CA SER A 112 -6.32 0.35 20.68
C SER A 112 -5.00 0.85 20.08
N ILE A 113 -4.35 0.08 19.19
CA ILE A 113 -3.13 0.52 18.50
C ILE A 113 -3.43 1.50 17.36
N LEU A 114 -4.66 1.52 16.87
CA LEU A 114 -5.05 2.30 15.69
C LEU A 114 -5.09 3.79 16.01
N ASN A 115 -4.56 4.59 15.09
CA ASN A 115 -4.68 6.04 15.05
C ASN A 115 -5.31 6.46 13.72
N ASP A 116 -5.90 7.66 13.68
CA ASP A 116 -6.43 8.31 12.48
C ASP A 116 -7.17 7.36 11.52
N VAL A 117 -8.30 6.81 11.98
CA VAL A 117 -9.05 5.82 11.20
C VAL A 117 -10.02 6.51 10.24
N ARG A 118 -10.08 6.02 9.00
CA ARG A 118 -11.03 6.45 7.98
C ARG A 118 -11.77 5.25 7.41
N PHE A 119 -13.06 5.40 7.18
CA PHE A 119 -13.93 4.31 6.73
C PHE A 119 -14.48 4.55 5.32
N HIS A 120 -14.75 3.45 4.63
CA HIS A 120 -15.64 3.47 3.49
C HIS A 120 -17.06 3.86 3.94
N PRO A 121 -17.84 4.56 3.10
CA PRO A 121 -19.25 4.90 3.40
C PRO A 121 -20.15 3.72 3.75
N CYS A 122 -19.74 2.50 3.41
CA CYS A 122 -20.50 1.29 3.71
C CYS A 122 -20.46 0.88 5.20
N VAL A 123 -19.53 1.46 5.96
CA VAL A 123 -19.36 1.17 7.39
C VAL A 123 -20.33 2.00 8.22
N ARG A 124 -21.09 1.31 9.07
CA ARG A 124 -21.94 1.94 10.07
C ARG A 124 -21.06 2.44 11.23
N LEU A 125 -21.13 3.73 11.52
CA LEU A 125 -20.27 4.35 12.54
C LEU A 125 -20.65 3.99 13.98
N ARG A 126 -21.95 3.85 14.31
CA ARG A 126 -22.40 3.58 15.69
C ARG A 126 -21.80 2.28 16.28
N PRO A 127 -21.81 1.12 15.59
CA PRO A 127 -21.17 -0.10 16.11
C PRO A 127 -19.66 0.04 16.32
N TRP A 128 -18.99 0.86 15.48
CA TRP A 128 -17.58 1.17 15.66
C TRP A 128 -17.36 2.01 16.92
N GLU A 129 -18.11 3.09 17.11
CA GLU A 129 -18.00 3.98 18.28
C GLU A 129 -18.26 3.24 19.59
N SER A 130 -19.27 2.36 19.64
CA SER A 130 -19.64 1.63 20.86
C SER A 130 -18.72 0.45 21.16
N ASN A 131 -18.41 -0.38 20.16
CA ASN A 131 -17.80 -1.70 20.39
C ASN A 131 -16.54 -1.95 19.54
N GLN A 132 -16.09 -0.96 18.76
CA GLN A 132 -14.97 -1.10 17.81
C GLN A 132 -15.19 -2.23 16.79
N ILE A 133 -16.45 -2.45 16.39
CA ILE A 133 -16.85 -3.44 15.40
C ILE A 133 -17.19 -2.74 14.09
N LEU A 134 -16.57 -3.18 12.99
CA LEU A 134 -16.93 -2.74 11.65
C LEU A 134 -18.16 -3.51 11.18
N SER A 135 -19.31 -2.84 11.11
CA SER A 135 -20.54 -3.41 10.55
C SER A 135 -20.86 -2.75 9.21
N PHE A 136 -21.02 -3.54 8.15
CA PHE A 136 -21.16 -3.01 6.79
C PHE A 136 -21.85 -3.99 5.83
N VAL A 137 -22.46 -3.43 4.78
CA VAL A 137 -22.87 -4.18 3.58
C VAL A 137 -21.80 -3.93 2.52
N PRO A 138 -20.98 -4.90 2.12
CA PRO A 138 -19.85 -4.67 1.22
C PRO A 138 -20.30 -4.29 -0.21
N PRO A 139 -19.64 -3.32 -0.88
CA PRO A 139 -19.61 -3.29 -2.34
C PRO A 139 -19.20 -4.64 -2.92
N ASP A 140 -19.61 -4.92 -4.16
CA ASP A 140 -19.17 -6.13 -4.86
C ASP A 140 -17.78 -5.93 -5.49
N GLY A 141 -16.95 -6.96 -5.44
CA GLY A 141 -15.56 -6.93 -5.89
C GLY A 141 -14.58 -6.29 -4.90
N GLN A 142 -13.49 -5.75 -5.41
CA GLN A 142 -12.41 -5.16 -4.61
C GLN A 142 -12.73 -3.72 -4.21
N PHE A 143 -12.65 -3.43 -2.91
CA PHE A 143 -12.78 -2.07 -2.38
C PHE A 143 -11.93 -1.89 -1.11
N LYS A 144 -11.63 -0.64 -0.77
CA LYS A 144 -11.00 -0.29 0.51
C LYS A 144 -12.06 -0.11 1.58
N LEU A 145 -12.07 -0.97 2.59
CA LEU A 145 -13.03 -0.89 3.70
C LEU A 145 -12.66 0.20 4.70
N MET A 146 -11.37 0.30 5.05
CA MET A 146 -10.87 1.33 5.94
C MET A 146 -9.39 1.60 5.67
N SER A 147 -8.91 2.78 6.09
CA SER A 147 -7.50 3.06 6.28
C SER A 147 -7.23 3.50 7.71
N TYR A 148 -6.02 3.23 8.18
CA TYR A 148 -5.57 3.54 9.52
C TYR A 148 -4.12 3.96 9.52
N ARG A 149 -3.70 4.64 10.59
CA ARG A 149 -2.30 4.95 10.85
C ARG A 149 -1.91 4.40 12.20
N ILE A 150 -0.68 3.94 12.35
CA ILE A 150 -0.14 3.54 13.64
C ILE A 150 1.15 4.31 13.84
N LYS A 151 1.13 5.21 14.81
CA LYS A 151 2.23 6.14 15.08
C LYS A 151 3.17 5.55 16.13
N LYS A 152 4.44 5.98 16.11
CA LYS A 152 5.46 5.69 17.14
C LYS A 152 5.80 4.20 17.29
N LEU A 153 5.94 3.48 16.18
CA LEU A 153 6.59 2.16 16.23
C LEU A 153 8.02 2.32 16.77
N LYS A 154 8.47 1.36 17.59
CA LYS A 154 9.77 1.46 18.26
C LYS A 154 10.92 0.90 17.42
N SER A 155 10.62 0.23 16.32
CA SER A 155 11.57 -0.65 15.67
C SER A 155 11.24 -0.90 14.20
N THR A 156 12.28 -1.20 13.41
CA THR A 156 12.20 -1.51 11.97
C THR A 156 12.66 -2.94 11.70
N PRO A 157 12.14 -3.65 10.68
CA PRO A 157 12.54 -5.03 10.42
C PRO A 157 13.96 -5.13 9.86
N ILE A 158 14.38 -4.12 9.08
CA ILE A 158 15.69 -4.02 8.43
C ILE A 158 16.46 -2.86 9.08
N TYR A 159 17.78 -2.97 9.12
CA TYR A 159 18.66 -1.83 9.32
C TYR A 159 19.55 -1.62 8.10
N VAL A 160 19.87 -0.35 7.83
CA VAL A 160 20.88 0.04 6.85
C VAL A 160 21.88 0.91 7.58
N LYS A 161 23.16 0.56 7.51
CA LYS A 161 24.26 1.28 8.16
C LYS A 161 25.18 1.86 7.09
N PRO A 162 24.98 3.13 6.70
CA PRO A 162 25.92 3.81 5.83
C PRO A 162 27.16 4.27 6.59
N GLN A 163 28.31 4.18 5.95
CA GLN A 163 29.59 4.72 6.41
C GLN A 163 30.24 5.40 5.21
N ILE A 164 30.47 6.70 5.32
CA ILE A 164 31.05 7.51 4.25
C ILE A 164 32.26 8.24 4.82
N THR A 165 33.40 8.07 4.16
CA THR A 165 34.66 8.73 4.50
C THR A 165 35.17 9.44 3.27
N SER A 166 35.57 10.69 3.40
CA SER A 166 36.03 11.50 2.27
C SER A 166 37.31 12.22 2.65
N ASP A 167 38.35 11.99 1.84
CA ASP A 167 39.67 12.57 1.98
C ASP A 167 40.28 12.80 0.59
N SER A 168 41.11 13.85 0.47
CA SER A 168 42.00 14.06 -0.68
C SER A 168 41.35 13.89 -2.07
N GLY A 169 40.11 14.35 -2.25
CA GLY A 169 39.38 14.24 -3.54
C GLY A 169 38.75 12.88 -3.85
N THR A 170 38.84 11.95 -2.91
CA THR A 170 38.23 10.63 -2.98
C THR A 170 37.22 10.44 -1.85
N CYS A 171 36.18 9.66 -2.10
CA CYS A 171 35.18 9.32 -1.09
C CYS A 171 34.91 7.82 -1.09
N ARG A 172 35.18 7.15 0.01
CA ARG A 172 34.85 5.73 0.21
C ARG A 172 33.48 5.61 0.86
N ILE A 173 32.64 4.79 0.25
CA ILE A 173 31.30 4.46 0.74
C ILE A 173 31.23 2.98 1.12
N SER A 174 30.62 2.68 2.26
CA SER A 174 30.25 1.33 2.67
C SER A 174 28.82 1.34 3.20
N LEU A 175 27.98 0.45 2.69
CA LEU A 175 26.63 0.21 3.14
C LEU A 175 26.53 -1.23 3.64
N LEU A 176 25.93 -1.41 4.80
CA LEU A 176 25.63 -2.72 5.34
C LEU A 176 24.12 -2.82 5.61
N VAL A 177 23.49 -3.89 5.13
CA VAL A 177 22.05 -4.13 5.27
C VAL A 177 21.84 -5.44 6.00
N GLY A 178 20.95 -5.46 6.98
CA GLY A 178 20.64 -6.69 7.71
C GLY A 178 19.31 -6.64 8.44
N ILE A 179 18.94 -7.75 9.08
CA ILE A 179 17.73 -7.86 9.89
C ILE A 179 17.99 -7.24 11.25
N ARG A 180 17.09 -6.35 11.71
CA ARG A 180 17.13 -5.77 13.07
C ARG A 180 16.10 -6.41 13.98
N ASN A 181 14.87 -6.56 13.50
CA ASN A 181 13.78 -7.17 14.24
C ASN A 181 13.11 -8.19 13.33
N ASP A 182 13.37 -9.47 13.59
CA ASP A 182 12.90 -10.55 12.74
C ASP A 182 11.36 -10.61 12.76
N PRO A 183 10.68 -10.41 11.62
CA PRO A 183 9.23 -10.53 11.53
C PRO A 183 8.74 -12.00 11.54
N GLY A 184 9.64 -12.99 11.60
CA GLY A 184 9.33 -14.42 11.53
C GLY A 184 8.93 -14.89 10.12
N LYS A 185 9.12 -14.06 9.11
CA LYS A 185 8.86 -14.31 7.68
C LYS A 185 10.01 -13.82 6.82
N THR A 186 10.08 -14.28 5.58
CA THR A 186 11.08 -13.80 4.64
C THR A 186 10.86 -12.33 4.32
N ILE A 187 11.97 -11.59 4.24
CA ILE A 187 12.00 -10.23 3.74
C ILE A 187 12.53 -10.31 2.30
N ASP A 188 11.67 -9.94 1.37
CA ASP A 188 11.86 -10.03 -0.07
C ASP A 188 11.90 -8.61 -0.69
N ASP A 189 12.23 -8.54 -2.00
CA ASP A 189 12.29 -7.30 -2.79
C ASP A 189 13.11 -6.18 -2.15
N ILE A 190 14.17 -6.54 -1.42
CA ILE A 190 15.02 -5.58 -0.72
C ILE A 190 15.86 -4.81 -1.75
N ASN A 191 15.77 -3.49 -1.68
CA ASN A 191 16.58 -2.60 -2.49
C ASN A 191 16.97 -1.35 -1.69
N VAL A 192 18.14 -0.80 -2.02
CA VAL A 192 18.61 0.49 -1.48
C VAL A 192 18.91 1.40 -2.67
N GLN A 193 18.24 2.54 -2.71
CA GLN A 193 18.42 3.55 -3.75
C GLN A 193 18.96 4.84 -3.15
N PHE A 194 19.90 5.48 -3.84
CA PHE A 194 20.38 6.81 -3.48
C PHE A 194 20.89 7.55 -4.71
N GLN A 195 20.94 8.87 -4.60
CA GLN A 195 21.48 9.73 -5.65
C GLN A 195 22.94 10.07 -5.34
N LEU A 196 23.85 9.93 -6.30
CA LEU A 196 25.21 10.42 -6.09
C LEU A 196 25.18 11.94 -5.89
N PRO A 197 25.93 12.48 -4.91
CA PRO A 197 26.03 13.92 -4.71
C PRO A 197 26.49 14.67 -5.98
N PRO A 198 26.10 15.94 -6.17
CA PRO A 198 26.36 16.68 -7.41
C PRO A 198 27.83 16.68 -7.85
N ARG A 199 28.76 16.81 -6.89
CA ARG A 199 30.22 16.94 -7.12
C ARG A 199 30.96 15.61 -7.26
N VAL A 200 30.23 14.50 -7.42
CA VAL A 200 30.81 13.19 -7.74
C VAL A 200 30.85 13.03 -9.26
N LEU A 201 32.04 12.82 -9.82
CA LEU A 201 32.27 12.61 -11.25
C LEU A 201 31.99 11.18 -11.67
N SER A 202 32.48 10.22 -10.90
CA SER A 202 32.32 8.79 -11.15
C SER A 202 32.21 8.02 -9.84
N ALA A 203 31.63 6.83 -9.93
CA ALA A 203 31.41 5.94 -8.80
C ALA A 203 31.74 4.52 -9.25
N ASP A 204 32.62 3.86 -8.52
CA ASP A 204 32.90 2.43 -8.64
C ASP A 204 32.35 1.74 -7.40
N LEU A 205 31.23 1.04 -7.57
CA LEU A 205 30.48 0.40 -6.49
C LEU A 205 30.39 -1.11 -6.75
N THR A 206 30.70 -1.89 -5.74
CA THR A 206 30.62 -3.35 -5.76
C THR A 206 29.85 -3.85 -4.55
N SER A 207 29.21 -5.02 -4.66
CA SER A 207 28.49 -5.65 -3.56
C SER A 207 28.91 -7.10 -3.38
N ASN A 208 28.92 -7.58 -2.14
CA ASN A 208 29.15 -9.00 -1.85
C ASN A 208 27.92 -9.88 -2.14
N TYR A 209 26.75 -9.24 -2.34
CA TYR A 209 25.47 -9.87 -2.57
C TYR A 209 24.53 -8.90 -3.28
N GLY A 210 23.66 -9.41 -4.15
CA GLY A 210 22.81 -8.59 -4.99
C GLY A 210 23.58 -7.90 -6.11
N THR A 211 22.89 -7.03 -6.84
CA THR A 211 23.43 -6.30 -8.00
C THR A 211 23.37 -4.80 -7.76
N VAL A 212 24.44 -4.09 -8.15
CA VAL A 212 24.50 -2.62 -8.08
C VAL A 212 24.44 -2.07 -9.49
N ASN A 213 23.53 -1.14 -9.72
CA ASN A 213 23.39 -0.44 -10.99
C ASN A 213 23.49 1.07 -10.76
N ILE A 214 24.21 1.76 -11.65
CA ILE A 214 24.33 3.22 -11.66
C ILE A 214 23.78 3.72 -12.99
N LEU A 215 22.71 4.51 -12.91
CA LEU A 215 22.04 5.08 -14.08
C LEU A 215 22.75 6.36 -14.54
N SER A 216 22.49 6.78 -15.78
CA SER A 216 23.07 7.99 -16.38
C SER A 216 22.70 9.28 -15.63
N ASN A 217 21.56 9.28 -14.94
CA ASN A 217 21.12 10.38 -14.10
C ASN A 217 21.80 10.38 -12.72
N LYS A 218 22.87 9.60 -12.50
CA LYS A 218 23.58 9.43 -11.22
C LYS A 218 22.74 8.79 -10.09
N THR A 219 21.65 8.09 -10.42
CA THR A 219 20.92 7.26 -9.45
C THR A 219 21.61 5.90 -9.29
N CYS A 220 21.95 5.55 -8.06
CA CYS A 220 22.48 4.24 -7.70
C CYS A 220 21.37 3.39 -7.09
N THR A 221 21.23 2.16 -7.58
CA THR A 221 20.30 1.16 -7.05
C THR A 221 21.06 -0.12 -6.72
N TRP A 222 20.99 -0.53 -5.47
CA TRP A 222 21.48 -1.83 -5.01
C TRP A 222 20.29 -2.77 -4.76
N SER A 223 20.14 -3.77 -5.61
CA SER A 223 19.08 -4.78 -5.56
C SER A 223 19.58 -6.03 -4.83
N ILE A 224 19.16 -6.20 -3.58
CA ILE A 224 19.52 -7.35 -2.73
C ILE A 224 18.59 -8.53 -3.01
N GLY A 225 17.30 -8.25 -3.28
CA GLY A 225 16.29 -9.29 -3.46
C GLY A 225 15.84 -9.88 -2.12
N ARG A 226 16.01 -11.18 -1.93
CA ARG A 226 15.69 -11.86 -0.67
C ARG A 226 16.84 -11.71 0.33
N MET A 227 16.51 -11.45 1.61
CA MET A 227 17.54 -11.40 2.65
C MET A 227 18.26 -12.76 2.79
N PRO A 228 19.60 -12.81 2.60
CA PRO A 228 20.36 -14.04 2.78
C PRO A 228 20.44 -14.43 4.27
N LYS A 229 20.58 -15.73 4.53
CA LYS A 229 20.68 -16.29 5.90
C LYS A 229 22.12 -16.54 6.35
N ASP A 230 23.03 -16.68 5.39
CA ASP A 230 24.41 -17.15 5.55
C ASP A 230 25.44 -16.02 5.55
N LYS A 231 25.07 -14.82 5.08
CA LYS A 231 25.95 -13.66 5.02
C LYS A 231 25.18 -12.37 5.22
N THR A 232 25.89 -11.31 5.59
CA THR A 232 25.32 -9.96 5.68
C THR A 232 25.58 -9.22 4.36
N PRO A 233 24.54 -8.78 3.63
CA PRO A 233 24.71 -7.96 2.44
C PRO A 233 25.48 -6.67 2.74
N SER A 234 26.48 -6.40 1.91
CA SER A 234 27.25 -5.16 1.94
C SER A 234 27.58 -4.67 0.55
N MET A 235 27.53 -3.35 0.37
CA MET A 235 28.01 -2.64 -0.80
C MET A 235 29.16 -1.73 -0.39
N THR A 236 30.25 -1.73 -1.16
CA THR A 236 31.42 -0.89 -0.93
C THR A 236 31.87 -0.25 -2.23
N GLY A 237 32.47 0.93 -2.16
CA GLY A 237 32.97 1.55 -3.36
C GLY A 237 33.71 2.86 -3.14
N THR A 238 34.22 3.38 -4.24
CA THR A 238 34.98 4.63 -4.31
C THR A 238 34.28 5.60 -5.23
N LEU A 239 34.07 6.82 -4.75
CA LEU A 239 33.51 7.95 -5.48
C LEU A 239 34.65 8.92 -5.76
N VAL A 240 34.78 9.36 -7.01
CA VAL A 240 35.76 10.36 -7.42
C VAL A 240 35.10 11.73 -7.40
N LEU A 241 35.68 12.67 -6.66
CA LEU A 241 35.16 14.03 -6.58
C LEU A 241 35.72 14.89 -7.73
N GLU A 242 35.03 15.99 -8.01
CA GLU A 242 35.52 17.03 -8.92
C GLU A 242 36.87 17.60 -8.46
N THR A 243 37.69 18.02 -9.43
CA THR A 243 38.97 18.71 -9.15
C THR A 243 38.73 19.94 -8.26
N GLY A 244 39.53 20.08 -7.21
CA GLY A 244 39.40 21.17 -6.24
C GLY A 244 38.40 20.89 -5.11
N VAL A 245 37.79 19.71 -5.06
CA VAL A 245 36.99 19.25 -3.92
C VAL A 245 37.79 18.29 -3.08
N GLU A 246 38.20 18.71 -1.89
CA GLU A 246 38.94 17.81 -0.99
C GLU A 246 38.02 16.84 -0.25
N ARG A 247 36.79 17.29 0.10
CA ARG A 247 35.85 16.54 0.92
C ARG A 247 34.42 16.70 0.45
N LEU A 248 33.64 15.63 0.61
CA LEU A 248 32.21 15.65 0.40
C LEU A 248 31.48 16.28 1.60
N HIS A 249 30.68 17.33 1.36
CA HIS A 249 29.89 18.01 2.40
C HIS A 249 28.41 17.61 2.42
N VAL A 250 27.91 17.09 1.29
CA VAL A 250 26.52 16.67 1.14
C VAL A 250 26.50 15.17 0.97
N PHE A 251 26.00 14.48 1.99
CA PHE A 251 25.86 13.04 1.98
C PHE A 251 24.49 12.63 1.44
N PRO A 252 24.41 11.52 0.71
CA PRO A 252 23.15 11.04 0.17
C PRO A 252 22.19 10.57 1.28
N THR A 253 20.89 10.61 0.95
CA THR A 253 19.87 9.88 1.72
C THR A 253 19.58 8.57 0.99
N PHE A 254 19.53 7.48 1.74
CA PHE A 254 19.25 6.15 1.23
C PHE A 254 17.77 5.84 1.41
N LEU A 255 17.11 5.54 0.29
CA LEU A 255 15.75 5.04 0.25
C LEU A 255 15.78 3.52 0.30
N VAL A 256 15.01 2.93 1.19
CA VAL A 256 15.01 1.49 1.43
C VAL A 256 13.67 0.91 0.99
N GLY A 257 13.69 -0.01 0.03
CA GLY A 257 12.55 -0.81 -0.35
C GLY A 257 12.61 -2.21 0.27
N PHE A 258 11.46 -2.76 0.65
CA PHE A 258 11.31 -4.17 1.02
C PHE A 258 9.85 -4.61 0.97
N LYS A 259 9.63 -5.93 1.01
CA LYS A 259 8.31 -6.57 1.08
C LYS A 259 8.31 -7.77 2.02
N ILE A 260 7.27 -7.93 2.82
CA ILE A 260 7.06 -9.04 3.74
C ILE A 260 5.64 -9.57 3.55
N MET A 261 5.52 -10.81 3.08
CA MET A 261 4.24 -11.49 2.91
C MET A 261 3.81 -12.21 4.20
N GLY A 262 2.52 -12.14 4.52
CA GLY A 262 1.92 -12.84 5.66
C GLY A 262 2.14 -12.17 7.00
N VAL A 263 2.60 -10.91 7.03
CA VAL A 263 2.81 -10.13 8.28
C VAL A 263 2.21 -8.74 8.13
N ALA A 264 1.51 -8.31 9.18
CA ALA A 264 1.21 -6.91 9.47
C ALA A 264 2.22 -6.47 10.54
N LEU A 265 3.24 -5.69 10.16
CA LEU A 265 4.29 -5.24 11.08
C LEU A 265 3.76 -4.40 12.23
N SER A 266 2.58 -3.79 12.08
CA SER A 266 1.94 -3.09 13.17
C SER A 266 1.50 -3.98 14.33
N GLY A 267 1.37 -5.28 14.06
CA GLY A 267 0.77 -6.23 14.98
C GLY A 267 -0.76 -6.20 15.00
N LEU A 268 -1.44 -5.46 14.12
CA LEU A 268 -2.89 -5.50 13.98
C LEU A 268 -3.34 -6.93 13.62
N LYS A 269 -4.29 -7.46 14.40
CA LYS A 269 -4.80 -8.83 14.23
C LYS A 269 -6.29 -8.80 13.97
N ILE A 270 -6.70 -9.40 12.86
CA ILE A 270 -8.12 -9.70 12.62
C ILE A 270 -8.53 -10.78 13.62
N GLU A 271 -9.56 -10.50 14.39
CA GLU A 271 -10.12 -11.42 15.37
C GLU A 271 -11.23 -12.26 14.74
N LYS A 272 -12.20 -11.59 14.10
CA LYS A 272 -13.39 -12.26 13.60
C LYS A 272 -13.96 -11.59 12.37
N LEU A 273 -14.44 -12.42 11.43
CA LEU A 273 -15.32 -12.03 10.33
C LEU A 273 -16.56 -12.93 10.34
N ASP A 274 -17.71 -12.31 10.57
CA ASP A 274 -19.02 -12.94 10.61
C ASP A 274 -19.95 -12.40 9.53
N PHE A 275 -20.95 -13.21 9.19
CA PHE A 275 -21.90 -12.96 8.13
C PHE A 275 -23.32 -13.12 8.66
N LYS A 276 -24.19 -12.20 8.28
CA LYS A 276 -25.64 -12.27 8.45
C LYS A 276 -26.31 -12.21 7.07
N ASN A 277 -27.52 -12.75 6.99
CA ASN A 277 -28.37 -12.73 5.80
C ASN A 277 -27.77 -13.45 4.58
N LEU A 278 -26.97 -14.50 4.81
CA LEU A 278 -26.49 -15.39 3.76
C LEU A 278 -27.04 -16.81 3.97
N PRO A 279 -27.57 -17.47 2.91
CA PRO A 279 -28.13 -18.82 3.02
C PRO A 279 -27.05 -19.88 3.23
N THR A 280 -25.84 -19.65 2.70
CA THR A 280 -24.68 -20.53 2.83
C THR A 280 -23.53 -19.78 3.47
N ARG A 281 -22.71 -20.49 4.26
CA ARG A 281 -21.48 -19.91 4.81
C ARG A 281 -20.50 -19.64 3.67
N PRO A 282 -20.08 -18.38 3.46
CA PRO A 282 -19.11 -18.07 2.42
C PRO A 282 -17.72 -18.56 2.81
N TYR A 283 -16.88 -18.77 1.79
CA TYR A 283 -15.44 -18.94 2.01
C TYR A 283 -14.84 -17.61 2.51
N LYS A 284 -13.88 -17.70 3.43
CA LYS A 284 -13.16 -16.54 3.97
C LYS A 284 -11.66 -16.72 3.90
N GLY A 285 -10.98 -15.77 3.29
CA GLY A 285 -9.51 -15.70 3.22
C GLY A 285 -8.97 -14.47 3.92
N PHE A 286 -7.83 -14.62 4.60
CA PHE A 286 -7.12 -13.52 5.24
C PHE A 286 -5.67 -13.51 4.80
N ARG A 287 -5.15 -12.33 4.50
CA ARG A 287 -3.75 -12.15 4.16
C ARG A 287 -3.25 -10.84 4.74
N ALA A 288 -1.95 -10.80 4.99
CA ALA A 288 -1.26 -9.57 5.34
C ALA A 288 -0.08 -9.36 4.40
N LEU A 289 0.22 -8.12 4.09
CA LEU A 289 1.35 -7.67 3.31
C LEU A 289 1.87 -6.40 3.96
N THR A 290 3.15 -6.38 4.32
CA THR A 290 3.84 -5.15 4.67
C THR A 290 4.91 -4.83 3.64
N ARG A 291 4.99 -3.56 3.22
CA ARG A 291 6.04 -3.05 2.34
C ARG A 291 6.63 -1.76 2.89
N ALA A 292 7.81 -1.40 2.41
CA ALA A 292 8.34 -0.06 2.66
C ALA A 292 7.45 1.01 2.02
N GLY A 293 7.13 2.06 2.77
CA GLY A 293 6.64 3.34 2.26
C GLY A 293 7.80 4.29 2.08
N GLN A 294 7.76 5.45 2.74
CA GLN A 294 8.89 6.38 2.83
C GLN A 294 9.87 5.92 3.91
N TYR A 295 10.76 4.99 3.55
CA TYR A 295 11.85 4.54 4.41
C TYR A 295 13.16 5.25 4.01
N GLU A 296 13.60 6.19 4.84
CA GLU A 296 14.81 6.99 4.65
C GLU A 296 15.87 6.69 5.70
N VAL A 297 17.11 6.53 5.26
CA VAL A 297 18.31 6.49 6.11
C VAL A 297 19.24 7.61 5.69
N ARG A 298 19.50 8.54 6.61
CA ARG A 298 20.34 9.71 6.36
C ARG A 298 21.78 9.39 6.74
N SER A 299 22.72 9.80 5.89
CA SER A 299 24.16 9.81 6.19
C SER A 299 24.68 11.23 6.37
#